data_AF-A0A8J2MU75-F1
#
_entry.id   AF-A0A8J2MU75-F1
#
_cell.length_a   1.000
_cell.length_b   1.000
_cell.length_c   1.000
_cell.angle_alpha   90.00
_cell.angle_beta   90.00
_cell.angle_gamma   90.00
#
_symmetry.space_group_name_H-M   'P 1'
#
loop_
_entity.id
_entity.type
_entity.pdbx_description
1 polymer ?
#
loop_
_entity_poly.entity_id
_entity_poly.type
_entity_poly.pdbx_seq_one_letter_code
_entity_poly.pdbx_strand_id
1 'polypeptide(L)'
;MVFQFLLQNIKNHLKSVGETDELYQNLVQGNLWRTKVIPSFEDKFVLPIVMFDDDYGTNNPISSHRANSKVGAIYVQIACIPPAIQSKVKNIFTFILFDPSLIKLLGYNTILQYVLDKLQYLETTGVNFVANCCCRFCKNFYDNLNNIYHERFCLLRTHESFDSDLKLNNVSKTGINETCIFNDLKNFHIIDNLRCDVMHDLLEGVCESTMSLITHKFIEK
;
A
#
# COMPACT_ATOMS: atom_id res chain seq x y z
N MET A 1 16.89 -7.68 6.01
CA MET A 1 17.52 -7.07 7.20
C MET A 1 16.59 -6.04 7.88
N VAL A 2 16.12 -5.01 7.18
CA VAL A 2 15.25 -3.94 7.74
C VAL A 2 13.90 -4.45 8.29
N PHE A 3 13.19 -5.31 7.55
CA PHE A 3 11.88 -5.83 7.97
C PHE A 3 11.98 -6.66 9.27
N GLN A 4 12.99 -7.54 9.38
CA GLN A 4 13.20 -8.34 10.58
C GLN A 4 13.53 -7.47 11.80
N PHE A 5 14.34 -6.43 11.62
CA PHE A 5 14.63 -5.47 12.67
C PHE A 5 13.37 -4.71 13.12
N LEU A 6 12.56 -4.22 12.18
CA LEU A 6 11.28 -3.59 12.50
C LEU A 6 10.34 -4.53 13.25
N LEU A 7 10.19 -5.76 12.76
CA LEU A 7 9.36 -6.77 13.39
C LEU A 7 9.82 -7.10 14.81
N GLN A 8 11.14 -7.18 15.03
CA GLN A 8 11.69 -7.41 16.36
C GLN A 8 11.42 -6.23 17.30
N ASN A 9 11.55 -4.98 16.81
CA ASN A 9 11.21 -3.80 17.59
C ASN A 9 9.73 -3.76 17.97
N ILE A 10 8.83 -4.12 17.04
CA ILE A 10 7.40 -4.21 17.32
C ILE A 10 7.14 -5.29 18.38
N LYS A 11 7.75 -6.48 18.26
CA LYS A 11 7.62 -7.56 19.26
C LYS A 11 8.10 -7.12 20.64
N ASN A 12 9.26 -6.47 20.71
CA ASN A 12 9.81 -5.97 21.97
C ASN A 12 8.90 -4.90 22.59
N HIS A 13 8.40 -3.98 21.78
CA HIS A 13 7.44 -2.96 22.21
C HIS A 13 6.16 -3.61 22.75
N LEU A 14 5.53 -4.51 21.99
CA LEU A 14 4.34 -5.24 22.42
C LEU A 14 4.52 -5.98 23.74
N LYS A 15 5.66 -6.65 23.91
CA LYS A 15 6.00 -7.33 25.17
C LYS A 15 6.09 -6.34 26.33
N SER A 16 6.82 -5.23 26.15
CA SER A 16 6.98 -4.19 27.18
C SER A 16 5.65 -3.57 27.62
N VAL A 17 4.73 -3.33 26.68
CA VAL A 17 3.45 -2.67 26.99
C VAL A 17 2.44 -3.66 27.58
N GLY A 18 2.54 -4.96 27.25
CA GLY A 18 1.68 -6.00 27.82
C GLY A 18 2.02 -6.40 29.26
N GLU A 19 3.24 -6.10 29.75
CA GLU A 19 3.73 -6.47 31.08
C GLU A 19 3.26 -5.51 32.20
N THR A 20 2.74 -4.32 31.85
CA THR A 20 2.30 -3.31 32.83
C THR A 20 0.85 -2.94 32.59
N ASP A 21 0.05 -2.83 33.64
CA ASP A 21 -1.31 -2.27 33.59
C ASP A 21 -1.41 -0.90 34.28
N GLU A 22 -0.27 -0.31 34.67
CA GLU A 22 -0.23 0.98 35.38
C GLU A 22 -0.69 2.15 34.51
N LEU A 23 -0.32 2.13 33.22
CA LEU A 23 -0.74 3.13 32.24
C LEU A 23 -1.23 2.44 30.96
N TYR A 24 -2.43 2.83 30.52
CA TYR A 24 -2.96 2.39 29.23
C TYR A 24 -2.27 3.13 28.09
N GLN A 25 -1.38 2.43 27.38
CA GLN A 25 -0.53 2.96 26.32
C GLN A 25 -0.83 2.31 24.96
N ASN A 26 -1.35 1.08 24.93
CA ASN A 26 -1.63 0.36 23.69
C ASN A 26 -2.87 -0.52 23.80
N LEU A 27 -3.54 -0.74 22.67
CA LEU A 27 -4.74 -1.58 22.59
C LEU A 27 -4.55 -3.02 23.09
N VAL A 28 -3.31 -3.53 23.07
CA VAL A 28 -3.00 -4.90 23.52
C VAL A 28 -3.18 -5.07 25.03
N GLN A 29 -3.21 -3.98 25.80
CA GLN A 29 -3.54 -4.00 27.22
C GLN A 29 -5.06 -4.11 27.45
N GLY A 30 -5.86 -3.77 26.43
CA GLY A 30 -7.31 -3.71 26.52
C GLY A 30 -7.96 -5.06 26.79
N ASN A 31 -9.07 -5.03 27.54
CA ASN A 31 -9.82 -6.23 27.90
C ASN A 31 -10.26 -7.04 26.66
N LEU A 32 -10.62 -6.36 25.56
CA LEU A 32 -10.97 -7.02 24.30
C LEU A 32 -9.81 -7.87 23.75
N TRP A 33 -8.58 -7.35 23.81
CA TRP A 33 -7.39 -8.08 23.36
C TRP A 33 -7.15 -9.33 24.22
N ARG A 34 -7.20 -9.16 25.55
CA ARG A 34 -7.00 -10.24 26.52
C ARG A 34 -8.06 -11.34 26.40
N THR A 35 -9.32 -10.98 26.18
CA THR A 35 -10.45 -11.93 26.18
C THR A 35 -10.73 -12.55 24.82
N LYS A 36 -10.43 -11.86 23.71
CA LYS A 36 -10.75 -12.36 22.36
C LYS A 36 -9.52 -12.69 21.54
N VAL A 37 -8.50 -11.83 21.56
CA VAL A 37 -7.36 -11.99 20.65
C VAL A 37 -6.39 -13.06 21.16
N ILE A 38 -5.97 -12.98 22.43
CA ILE A 38 -5.03 -13.96 22.99
C ILE A 38 -5.57 -15.40 22.86
N PRO A 39 -6.83 -15.71 23.23
CA PRO A 39 -7.33 -17.08 23.14
C PRO A 39 -7.59 -17.56 21.71
N SER A 40 -7.92 -16.66 20.78
CA SER A 40 -8.21 -17.05 19.38
C SER A 40 -6.97 -17.23 18.51
N PHE A 41 -5.80 -16.76 18.96
CA PHE A 41 -4.58 -16.69 18.15
C PHE A 41 -3.33 -17.10 18.95
N GLU A 42 -3.45 -18.03 19.89
CA GLU A 42 -2.40 -18.40 20.86
C GLU A 42 -1.03 -18.70 20.23
N ASP A 43 -1.01 -19.37 19.07
CA ASP A 43 0.23 -19.73 18.35
C ASP A 43 0.66 -18.74 17.26
N LYS A 44 -0.04 -17.60 17.14
CA LYS A 44 0.17 -16.65 16.04
C LYS A 44 0.62 -15.30 16.56
N PHE A 45 1.55 -14.70 15.84
CA PHE A 45 1.89 -13.30 16.04
C PHE A 45 0.82 -12.42 15.39
N VAL A 46 0.04 -11.72 16.21
CA VAL A 46 -1.06 -10.85 15.75
C VAL A 46 -0.60 -9.40 15.70
N LEU A 47 -0.75 -8.77 14.53
CA LEU A 47 -0.56 -7.33 14.34
C LEU A 47 -1.94 -6.65 14.30
N PRO A 48 -2.32 -5.88 15.32
CA PRO A 48 -3.56 -5.11 15.25
C PRO A 48 -3.43 -4.01 14.20
N ILE A 49 -4.46 -3.90 13.37
CA ILE A 49 -4.68 -2.77 12.48
C ILE A 49 -5.80 -1.89 13.04
N VAL A 50 -5.61 -0.58 12.95
CA VAL A 50 -6.64 0.42 13.25
C VAL A 50 -7.04 1.05 11.94
N MET A 51 -8.36 1.12 11.72
CA MET A 51 -8.98 1.79 10.60
C MET A 51 -9.61 3.09 11.06
N PHE A 52 -9.46 4.14 10.27
CA PHE A 52 -10.13 5.42 10.48
C PHE A 52 -10.53 6.03 9.14
N ASP A 53 -11.61 6.79 9.17
CA ASP A 53 -12.22 7.46 8.02
C ASP A 53 -11.93 8.96 8.10
N ASP A 54 -11.57 9.56 6.97
CA ASP A 54 -11.41 11.00 6.83
C ASP A 54 -11.81 11.47 5.41
N ASP A 55 -12.33 12.68 5.32
CA ASP A 55 -12.77 13.32 4.09
C ASP A 55 -11.73 14.37 3.67
N TYR A 56 -11.17 14.26 2.46
CA TYR A 56 -10.35 15.33 1.91
C TYR A 56 -10.99 15.98 0.68
N GLY A 57 -10.87 17.31 0.61
CA GLY A 57 -11.42 18.12 -0.49
C GLY A 57 -10.46 18.18 -1.66
N THR A 58 -10.93 17.81 -2.86
CA THR A 58 -10.20 18.04 -4.11
C THR A 58 -10.54 19.44 -4.64
N ASN A 59 -9.54 20.15 -5.20
CA ASN A 59 -9.71 21.46 -5.87
C ASN A 59 -10.14 22.67 -5.03
N ASN A 60 -9.74 22.78 -3.75
CA ASN A 60 -9.81 24.10 -3.09
C ASN A 60 -8.66 24.34 -2.10
N PRO A 61 -7.58 25.05 -2.50
CA PRO A 61 -6.45 25.33 -1.61
C PRO A 61 -6.78 26.38 -0.50
N ILE A 62 -8.02 26.90 -0.44
CA ILE A 62 -8.35 28.08 0.36
C ILE A 62 -9.30 27.77 1.54
N SER A 63 -10.06 26.66 1.54
CA SER A 63 -10.92 26.28 2.69
C SER A 63 -11.50 24.86 2.59
N SER A 64 -11.40 24.08 3.67
CA SER A 64 -12.02 22.74 3.82
C SER A 64 -13.57 22.75 3.77
N HIS A 65 -14.20 23.89 4.04
CA HIS A 65 -15.66 24.04 4.04
C HIS A 65 -16.26 24.35 2.65
N ARG A 66 -15.42 24.60 1.63
CA ARG A 66 -15.86 24.95 0.26
C ARG A 66 -15.33 23.99 -0.80
N ALA A 67 -15.04 22.75 -0.43
CA ALA A 67 -14.69 21.72 -1.40
C ALA A 67 -15.97 21.20 -2.08
N ASN A 68 -16.14 21.54 -3.36
CA ASN A 68 -17.26 21.06 -4.18
C ASN A 68 -17.11 19.59 -4.58
N SER A 69 -15.92 19.02 -4.38
CA SER A 69 -15.60 17.63 -4.65
C SER A 69 -14.83 17.08 -3.46
N LYS A 70 -15.47 16.19 -2.69
CA LYS A 70 -14.82 15.48 -1.58
C LYS A 70 -14.56 14.04 -1.98
N VAL A 71 -13.48 13.47 -1.45
CA VAL A 71 -13.20 12.04 -1.54
C VAL A 71 -13.09 11.52 -0.12
N GLY A 72 -13.90 10.52 0.20
CA GLY A 72 -13.84 9.80 1.46
C GLY A 72 -12.73 8.77 1.38
N ALA A 73 -12.00 8.59 2.47
CA ALA A 73 -10.85 7.70 2.51
C ALA A 73 -10.82 6.93 3.83
N ILE A 74 -10.80 5.60 3.71
CA ILE A 74 -10.50 4.72 4.84
C ILE A 74 -9.01 4.47 4.85
N TYR A 75 -8.36 4.84 5.94
CA TYR A 75 -6.94 4.60 6.19
C TYR A 75 -6.75 3.45 7.17
N VAL A 76 -5.59 2.80 7.08
CA VAL A 76 -5.15 1.70 7.92
C VAL A 76 -3.79 2.04 8.51
N GLN A 77 -3.63 1.77 9.80
CA GLN A 77 -2.34 1.85 10.50
C GLN A 77 -2.12 0.59 11.34
N ILE A 78 -0.88 0.11 11.41
CA ILE A 78 -0.49 -0.92 12.39
C ILE A 78 -0.40 -0.26 13.76
N ALA A 79 -1.28 -0.67 14.66
CA ALA A 79 -1.50 0.04 15.93
C ALA A 79 -0.50 -0.33 17.05
N CYS A 80 0.41 -1.25 16.76
CA CYS A 80 1.51 -1.65 17.65
C CYS A 80 2.88 -1.16 17.18
N ILE A 81 2.91 -0.21 16.24
CA ILE A 81 4.13 0.50 15.90
C ILE A 81 4.55 1.37 17.11
N PRO A 82 5.85 1.42 17.46
CA PRO A 82 6.32 2.28 18.55
C PRO A 82 5.86 3.74 18.41
N PRO A 83 5.38 4.40 19.48
CA PRO A 83 4.78 5.74 19.41
C PRO A 83 5.66 6.79 18.72
N ALA A 84 6.99 6.70 18.88
CA ALA A 84 7.96 7.62 18.26
C ALA A 84 7.93 7.65 16.73
N ILE A 85 7.37 6.61 16.09
CA ILE A 85 7.24 6.54 14.64
C ILE A 85 5.79 6.30 14.18
N GLN A 86 4.87 5.95 15.09
CA GLN A 86 3.49 5.62 14.74
C GLN A 86 2.81 6.74 13.95
N SER A 87 2.89 7.99 14.40
CA SER A 87 2.21 9.13 13.75
C SER A 87 2.87 9.62 12.46
N LYS A 88 3.93 8.97 11.96
CA LYS A 88 4.54 9.34 10.67
C LYS A 88 3.60 8.96 9.53
N VAL A 89 3.40 9.88 8.59
CA VAL A 89 2.52 9.68 7.42
C VAL A 89 2.85 8.39 6.66
N LYS A 90 4.13 8.03 6.55
CA LYS A 90 4.58 6.77 5.91
C LYS A 90 4.11 5.47 6.60
N ASN A 91 3.53 5.57 7.79
CA ASN A 91 2.96 4.45 8.53
C ASN A 91 1.42 4.47 8.54
N ILE A 92 0.81 5.33 7.73
CA ILE A 92 -0.63 5.43 7.49
C ILE A 92 -0.87 5.08 6.02
N PHE A 93 -1.66 4.04 5.78
CA PHE A 93 -1.89 3.50 4.44
C PHE A 93 -3.33 3.73 4.02
N THR A 94 -3.55 4.30 2.84
CA THR A 94 -4.88 4.38 2.25
C THR A 94 -5.36 2.96 1.89
N PHE A 95 -6.51 2.57 2.41
CA PHE A 95 -7.11 1.27 2.14
C PHE A 95 -8.15 1.35 1.03
N ILE A 96 -9.12 2.27 1.15
CA ILE A 96 -10.18 2.49 0.15
C ILE A 96 -10.40 4.00 -0.03
N LEU A 97 -10.63 4.41 -1.28
CA LEU A 97 -11.18 5.72 -1.63
C LEU A 97 -12.60 5.54 -2.16
N PHE A 98 -13.51 6.42 -1.78
CA PHE A 98 -14.91 6.37 -2.22
C PHE A 98 -15.51 7.77 -2.36
N ASP A 99 -16.59 7.89 -3.12
CA ASP A 99 -17.37 9.13 -3.19
C ASP A 99 -18.26 9.24 -1.93
N PRO A 100 -18.10 10.26 -1.08
CA PRO A 100 -18.92 10.46 0.12
C PRO A 100 -20.43 10.56 -0.17
N SER A 101 -20.81 10.92 -1.39
CA SER A 101 -22.22 10.92 -1.82
C SER A 101 -22.86 9.52 -1.72
N LEU A 102 -22.06 8.45 -1.88
CA LEU A 102 -22.52 7.07 -1.72
C LEU A 102 -22.98 6.76 -0.30
N ILE A 103 -22.41 7.40 0.72
CA ILE A 103 -22.87 7.22 2.10
C ILE A 103 -24.31 7.71 2.26
N LYS A 104 -24.66 8.85 1.63
CA LYS A 104 -26.03 9.38 1.69
C LYS A 104 -27.02 8.50 0.95
N LEU A 105 -26.58 7.85 -0.13
CA LEU A 105 -27.43 7.02 -0.99
C LEU A 105 -27.61 5.60 -0.45
N LEU A 106 -26.54 4.97 0.03
CA LEU A 106 -26.47 3.53 0.32
C LEU A 106 -26.22 3.25 1.80
N GLY A 107 -25.94 4.27 2.61
CA GLY A 107 -25.55 4.12 4.01
C GLY A 107 -24.10 3.67 4.19
N TYR A 108 -23.51 4.05 5.33
CA TYR A 108 -22.12 3.73 5.66
C TYR A 108 -21.85 2.22 5.76
N ASN A 109 -22.86 1.45 6.16
CA ASN A 109 -22.77 -0.02 6.25
C ASN A 109 -22.39 -0.67 4.91
N THR A 110 -22.81 -0.08 3.78
CA THR A 110 -22.46 -0.61 2.45
C THR A 110 -20.97 -0.44 2.16
N ILE A 111 -20.37 0.69 2.59
CA ILE A 111 -18.93 0.93 2.46
C ILE A 111 -18.16 -0.03 3.37
N LEU A 112 -18.61 -0.20 4.62
CA LEU A 112 -18.00 -1.15 5.56
C LEU A 112 -18.11 -2.61 5.08
N GLN A 113 -19.22 -3.00 4.45
CA GLN A 113 -19.34 -4.34 3.88
C GLN A 113 -18.30 -4.55 2.78
N TYR A 114 -18.09 -3.56 1.91
CA TYR A 114 -17.05 -3.63 0.89
C TYR A 114 -15.64 -3.75 1.51
N VAL A 115 -15.36 -3.01 2.59
CA VAL A 115 -14.11 -3.14 3.37
C VAL A 115 -13.93 -4.57 3.88
N LEU A 116 -14.97 -5.14 4.49
CA LEU A 116 -14.95 -6.51 5.02
C LEU A 116 -14.71 -7.54 3.92
N ASP A 117 -15.38 -7.42 2.78
CA ASP A 117 -15.20 -8.32 1.64
C ASP A 117 -13.74 -8.28 1.13
N LYS A 118 -13.11 -7.09 1.11
CA LYS A 118 -11.69 -6.94 0.75
C LYS A 118 -10.75 -7.54 1.78
N LEU A 119 -11.03 -7.38 3.07
CA LEU A 119 -10.23 -8.02 4.13
C LEU A 119 -10.33 -9.54 4.06
N GLN A 120 -11.53 -10.08 3.84
CA GLN A 120 -11.75 -11.51 3.68
C GLN A 120 -11.03 -12.06 2.45
N TYR A 121 -11.03 -11.31 1.34
CA TYR A 121 -10.23 -11.67 0.17
C TYR A 121 -8.73 -11.71 0.50
N LEU A 122 -8.21 -10.72 1.21
CA LEU A 122 -6.80 -10.70 1.64
C LEU A 122 -6.46 -11.84 2.60
N GLU A 123 -7.38 -12.23 3.48
CA GLU A 123 -7.20 -13.36 4.40
C GLU A 123 -7.18 -14.71 3.67
N THR A 124 -8.14 -14.92 2.78
CA THR A 124 -8.39 -16.24 2.14
C THR A 124 -7.55 -16.47 0.89
N THR A 125 -7.36 -15.43 0.09
CA THR A 125 -6.66 -15.50 -1.20
C THR A 125 -5.28 -14.83 -1.12
N GLY A 126 -5.19 -13.73 -0.37
CA GLY A 126 -3.99 -12.90 -0.32
C GLY A 126 -3.75 -12.13 -1.62
N VAL A 127 -2.57 -11.50 -1.70
CA VAL A 127 -2.09 -10.77 -2.87
C VAL A 127 -0.68 -11.22 -3.19
N ASN A 128 -0.41 -11.53 -4.46
CA ASN A 128 0.94 -11.85 -4.93
C ASN A 128 1.49 -10.66 -5.72
N PHE A 129 2.62 -10.12 -5.26
CA PHE A 129 3.28 -8.97 -5.87
C PHE A 129 4.41 -9.37 -6.83
N VAL A 130 4.69 -10.67 -6.98
CA VAL A 130 5.74 -11.16 -7.88
C VAL A 130 5.15 -11.38 -9.27
N ALA A 131 5.35 -10.42 -10.15
CA ALA A 131 5.02 -10.54 -11.57
C ALA A 131 6.27 -10.93 -12.36
N ASN A 132 6.15 -12.00 -13.16
CA ASN A 132 7.20 -12.43 -14.08
C ASN A 132 7.55 -11.33 -15.09
N CYS A 133 6.59 -10.47 -15.46
CA CYS A 133 6.77 -9.33 -16.36
C CYS A 133 6.26 -8.06 -15.67
N CYS A 134 7.00 -7.54 -14.68
CA CYS A 134 6.55 -6.43 -13.83
C CYS A 134 6.70 -5.03 -14.47
N CYS A 135 7.45 -4.89 -15.56
CA CYS A 135 7.71 -3.59 -16.17
C CYS A 135 6.50 -3.08 -16.96
N ARG A 136 6.14 -1.81 -16.75
CA ARG A 136 5.11 -1.11 -17.53
C ARG A 136 5.60 -0.66 -18.92
N PHE A 137 6.91 -0.46 -19.08
CA PHE A 137 7.52 0.00 -20.33
C PHE A 137 7.83 -1.14 -21.30
N CYS A 138 8.23 -2.30 -20.78
CA CYS A 138 8.71 -3.41 -21.59
C CYS A 138 8.15 -4.77 -21.14
N LYS A 139 8.40 -5.78 -21.97
CA LYS A 139 7.95 -7.17 -21.79
C LYS A 139 9.05 -8.07 -21.22
N ASN A 140 10.11 -7.50 -20.66
CA ASN A 140 11.20 -8.29 -20.11
C ASN A 140 10.74 -9.08 -18.88
N PHE A 141 11.21 -10.31 -18.79
CA PHE A 141 11.01 -11.16 -17.62
C PHE A 141 11.88 -10.71 -16.45
N TYR A 142 11.39 -10.93 -15.24
CA TYR A 142 12.03 -10.58 -13.97
C TYR A 142 13.47 -11.09 -13.90
N ASP A 143 13.70 -12.34 -14.32
CA ASP A 143 15.02 -12.98 -14.31
C ASP A 143 16.05 -12.26 -15.20
N ASN A 144 15.59 -11.52 -16.21
CA ASN A 144 16.43 -10.79 -17.14
C ASN A 144 16.69 -9.33 -16.71
N LEU A 145 15.97 -8.81 -15.72
CA LEU A 145 16.09 -7.40 -15.29
C LEU A 145 17.49 -7.08 -14.74
N ASN A 146 18.18 -8.09 -14.18
CA ASN A 146 19.56 -7.92 -13.70
C ASN A 146 20.60 -7.85 -14.82
N ASN A 147 20.22 -8.05 -16.09
CA ASN A 147 21.16 -8.07 -17.22
C ASN A 147 20.84 -7.00 -18.29
N ILE A 148 19.72 -6.28 -18.16
CA ILE A 148 19.25 -5.32 -19.16
C ILE A 148 19.17 -3.93 -18.53
N TYR A 149 20.14 -3.08 -18.87
CA TYR A 149 20.26 -1.72 -18.31
C TYR A 149 20.01 -0.60 -19.32
N HIS A 150 19.84 -0.93 -20.61
CA HIS A 150 19.57 0.06 -21.65
C HIS A 150 18.29 -0.29 -22.40
N GLU A 151 17.45 0.73 -22.59
CA GLU A 151 16.14 0.61 -23.25
C GLU A 151 16.21 -0.08 -24.62
N ARG A 152 17.26 0.18 -25.41
CA ARG A 152 17.45 -0.44 -26.73
C ARG A 152 17.51 -1.98 -26.72
N PHE A 153 17.77 -2.58 -25.56
CA PHE A 153 17.80 -4.03 -25.36
C PHE A 153 16.49 -4.55 -24.75
N CYS A 154 15.53 -3.68 -24.47
CA CYS A 154 14.22 -4.03 -23.96
C CYS A 154 13.23 -4.28 -25.10
N LEU A 155 12.38 -5.28 -24.94
CA LEU A 155 11.21 -5.44 -25.81
C LEU A 155 10.09 -4.50 -25.32
N LEU A 156 10.00 -3.30 -25.90
CA LEU A 156 9.03 -2.28 -25.50
C LEU A 156 7.59 -2.70 -25.78
N ARG A 157 6.66 -2.24 -24.94
CA ARG A 157 5.22 -2.42 -25.18
C ARG A 157 4.73 -1.39 -26.19
N THR A 158 4.06 -1.88 -27.22
CA THR A 158 3.29 -1.09 -28.19
C THR A 158 1.79 -1.34 -28.01
N HIS A 159 0.96 -0.50 -28.63
CA HIS A 159 -0.50 -0.73 -28.71
C HIS A 159 -0.83 -2.13 -29.25
N GLU A 160 -0.21 -2.55 -30.37
CA GLU A 160 -0.50 -3.87 -30.93
C GLU A 160 -0.07 -5.01 -30.00
N SER A 161 1.08 -4.85 -29.35
CA SER A 161 1.58 -5.85 -28.41
C SER A 161 0.71 -5.96 -27.16
N PHE A 162 0.17 -4.83 -26.68
CA PHE A 162 -0.70 -4.74 -25.52
C PHE A 162 -2.03 -5.43 -25.79
N ASP A 163 -2.67 -5.14 -26.94
CA ASP A 163 -3.91 -5.78 -27.36
C ASP A 163 -3.74 -7.28 -27.59
N SER A 164 -2.61 -7.70 -28.17
CA SER A 164 -2.30 -9.11 -28.39
C SER A 164 -2.08 -9.84 -27.06
N ASP A 165 -1.38 -9.22 -26.13
CA ASP A 165 -1.12 -9.76 -24.80
C ASP A 165 -2.40 -9.83 -23.94
N LEU A 166 -3.31 -8.86 -24.06
CA LEU A 166 -4.63 -8.90 -23.44
C LEU A 166 -5.45 -10.09 -23.94
N LYS A 167 -5.47 -10.30 -25.26
CA LYS A 167 -6.18 -11.44 -25.89
C LYS A 167 -5.62 -12.79 -25.46
N LEU A 168 -4.32 -12.86 -25.13
CA LEU A 168 -3.69 -14.09 -24.64
C LEU A 168 -4.20 -14.49 -23.24
N ASN A 169 -4.70 -13.54 -22.46
CA ASN A 169 -5.26 -13.74 -21.11
C ASN A 169 -4.36 -14.59 -20.20
N ASN A 170 -3.04 -14.28 -20.20
CA ASN A 170 -2.04 -15.01 -19.42
C ASN A 170 -1.08 -14.04 -18.72
N VAL A 171 -1.48 -13.58 -17.53
CA VAL A 171 -0.74 -12.60 -16.73
C VAL A 171 0.69 -13.05 -16.43
N SER A 172 0.91 -14.34 -16.17
CA SER A 172 2.24 -14.88 -15.88
C SER A 172 3.22 -14.80 -17.05
N LYS A 173 2.73 -14.68 -18.29
CA LYS A 173 3.57 -14.49 -19.49
C LYS A 173 3.63 -13.05 -19.95
N THR A 174 2.53 -12.31 -19.82
CA THR A 174 2.42 -10.98 -20.43
C THR A 174 2.61 -9.84 -19.43
N GLY A 175 2.37 -10.08 -18.14
CA GLY A 175 2.32 -9.05 -17.11
C GLY A 175 1.09 -8.13 -17.19
N ILE A 176 0.12 -8.43 -18.06
CA ILE A 176 -1.10 -7.64 -18.24
C ILE A 176 -2.29 -8.45 -17.74
N ASN A 177 -3.05 -7.87 -16.82
CA ASN A 177 -4.23 -8.48 -16.22
C ASN A 177 -5.52 -8.11 -16.97
N GLU A 178 -5.73 -6.82 -17.21
CA GLU A 178 -6.96 -6.29 -17.79
C GLU A 178 -6.70 -4.97 -18.50
N THR A 179 -7.69 -4.48 -19.25
CA THR A 179 -7.63 -3.14 -19.85
C THR A 179 -7.76 -2.05 -18.79
N CYS A 180 -7.07 -0.93 -19.00
CA CYS A 180 -7.23 0.22 -18.13
C CYS A 180 -8.52 0.96 -18.49
N ILE A 181 -9.39 1.22 -17.51
CA ILE A 181 -10.64 1.98 -17.71
C ILE A 181 -10.42 3.38 -18.30
N PHE A 182 -9.22 3.96 -18.12
CA PHE A 182 -8.90 5.28 -18.65
C PHE A 182 -8.54 5.27 -20.13
N ASN A 183 -8.30 4.11 -20.73
CA ASN A 183 -8.07 4.00 -22.17
C ASN A 183 -9.29 4.45 -23.02
N ASP A 184 -10.48 4.51 -22.41
CA ASP A 184 -11.70 5.01 -23.08
C ASP A 184 -11.72 6.53 -23.24
N LEU A 185 -10.81 7.26 -22.59
CA LEU A 185 -10.71 8.70 -22.70
C LEU A 185 -10.07 9.09 -24.05
N LYS A 186 -10.71 10.01 -24.77
CA LYS A 186 -10.37 10.42 -26.16
C LYS A 186 -8.88 10.67 -26.44
N ASN A 187 -8.13 11.18 -25.47
CA ASN A 187 -6.72 11.58 -25.61
C ASN A 187 -5.80 10.89 -24.60
N PHE A 188 -6.21 9.75 -24.04
CA PHE A 188 -5.41 9.01 -23.09
C PHE A 188 -5.40 7.53 -23.44
N HIS A 189 -4.20 6.97 -23.45
CA HIS A 189 -3.99 5.53 -23.44
C HIS A 189 -2.81 5.22 -22.54
N ILE A 190 -2.86 4.08 -21.84
CA ILE A 190 -1.84 3.69 -20.87
C ILE A 190 -0.45 3.51 -21.51
N ILE A 191 -0.39 3.05 -22.77
CA ILE A 191 0.87 2.88 -23.51
C ILE A 191 1.51 4.22 -23.90
N ASP A 192 0.70 5.24 -24.17
CA ASP A 192 1.21 6.56 -24.59
C ASP A 192 1.60 7.44 -23.39
N ASN A 193 1.01 7.16 -22.22
CA ASN A 193 1.17 7.96 -21.00
C ASN A 193 2.05 7.25 -19.95
N LEU A 194 3.07 6.53 -20.41
CA LEU A 194 4.08 5.96 -19.53
C LEU A 194 4.97 7.08 -18.97
N ARG A 195 4.92 7.27 -17.65
CA ARG A 195 5.72 8.26 -16.91
C ARG A 195 6.40 7.58 -15.71
N CYS A 196 7.66 7.92 -15.49
CA CYS A 196 8.34 7.62 -14.23
C CYS A 196 8.10 8.78 -13.27
N ASP A 197 7.95 8.49 -11.98
CA ASP A 197 7.78 9.52 -10.98
C ASP A 197 9.15 9.83 -10.37
N VAL A 198 9.80 10.89 -10.85
CA VAL A 198 11.13 11.27 -10.34
C VAL A 198 11.10 11.55 -8.83
N MET A 199 9.99 12.11 -8.32
CA MET A 199 9.88 12.41 -6.90
C MET A 199 9.81 11.12 -6.09
N HIS A 200 8.95 10.17 -6.46
CA HIS A 200 8.82 8.92 -5.73
C HIS A 200 9.96 7.93 -6.00
N ASP A 201 10.33 7.73 -7.27
CA ASP A 201 11.33 6.72 -7.66
C ASP A 201 12.75 7.13 -7.24
N LEU A 202 13.13 8.40 -7.45
CA LEU A 202 14.49 8.87 -7.15
C LEU A 202 14.58 9.60 -5.82
N LEU A 203 13.78 10.65 -5.60
CA LEU A 203 13.99 11.55 -4.46
C LEU A 203 13.53 10.95 -3.12
N GLU A 204 12.35 10.35 -3.08
CA GLU A 204 11.80 9.66 -1.90
C GLU A 204 12.33 8.23 -1.78
N GLY A 205 12.47 7.50 -2.89
CA GLY A 205 12.92 6.12 -2.88
C GLY A 205 14.44 5.96 -2.71
N VAL A 206 15.17 6.14 -3.81
CA VAL A 206 16.60 5.77 -3.90
C VAL A 206 17.50 6.74 -3.12
N CYS A 207 17.27 8.04 -3.22
CA CYS A 207 18.11 9.05 -2.58
C CYS A 207 18.03 8.97 -1.05
N GLU A 208 16.84 8.88 -0.46
CA GLU A 208 16.70 8.70 1.00
C GLU A 208 17.45 7.44 1.47
N SER A 209 17.22 6.32 0.80
CA SER A 209 17.85 5.04 1.14
C SER A 209 19.38 5.09 1.03
N THR A 210 19.89 5.69 -0.04
CA THR A 210 21.33 5.82 -0.29
C THR A 210 21.99 6.75 0.74
N MET A 211 21.37 7.90 1.04
CA MET A 211 21.87 8.85 2.03
C MET A 211 21.87 8.26 3.44
N SER A 212 20.85 7.45 3.79
CA SER A 212 20.80 6.70 5.05
C SER A 212 21.98 5.72 5.19
N LEU A 213 22.29 4.95 4.14
CA LEU A 213 23.43 4.03 4.13
C LEU A 213 24.77 4.77 4.27
N ILE A 214 24.94 5.89 3.55
CA ILE A 214 26.13 6.74 3.61
C ILE A 214 26.31 7.27 5.03
N THR A 215 25.28 7.89 5.60
CA THR A 215 25.36 8.47 6.95
C THR A 215 25.62 7.42 8.02
N HIS A 216 24.98 6.25 7.96
CA HIS A 216 25.25 5.14 8.88
C HIS A 216 26.73 4.73 8.86
N LYS A 217 27.32 4.59 7.66
CA LYS A 217 28.74 4.26 7.49
C LYS A 217 29.69 5.31 8.06
N PHE A 218 29.28 6.59 8.10
CA PHE A 218 30.10 7.68 8.62
C PHE A 218 29.88 7.98 10.11
N ILE A 219 28.73 7.57 10.67
CA ILE A 219 28.38 7.76 12.08
C ILE A 219 28.83 6.59 12.95
N GLU A 220 28.81 5.36 12.43
CA GLU A 220 29.43 4.21 13.09
C GLU A 220 30.96 4.32 12.99
N LYS A 221 31.56 4.95 14.00
CA LYS A 221 32.98 4.80 14.36
C LYS A 221 33.11 3.88 15.56
#